data_AF-A0A1J3CVJ9-F1
#
_entry.id   AF-A0A1J3CVJ9-F1
#
_cell.length_a   1.000
_cell.length_b   1.000
_cell.length_c   1.000
_cell.angle_alpha   90.00
_cell.angle_beta   90.00
_cell.angle_gamma   90.00
#
_symmetry.space_group_name_H-M   'P 1'
#
loop_
_entity.id
_entity.type
_entity.pdbx_description
1 polymer ?
#
loop_
_entity_poly.entity_id
_entity_poly.type
_entity_poly.pdbx_seq_one_letter_code
_entity_poly.pdbx_strand_id
1 'polypeptide(L)'
;MKKHRFRETLKSFFEPHFDNEKGEMLKGTKTEIDEKVKKILGMVESGHIDEDESKRQVVSELVNEFYSEYQSLYRQYDDLTGEIRKKVNGKGETTSSSSSDSDSDHSSKRKTKRNGQVHKDVELVTDGLKQQIEAANLEIADLTRKLTTSVEGKEAVDSELEAALAKLKESEDIINNLKLETEKLEGEKTTALSDSRELHQKLEVAGKTETDLYQKLEDMKKERDELQTERDDYIKRCQEAEKVADDWKTTSDQLKDEASNLKQQLEASEQQVSDLTRGMNSAEEENKSLSLQVSQISGEIQRAQNTIQELTSELGEMKEKYKEKESEHSSLVQLHETHVTESSTHVKELEALVESSEKLVAD
;
A
#
# COMPACT_ATOMS: atom_id res chain seq x y z
N MET A 1 -61.40 10.46 9.42
CA MET A 1 -60.56 11.02 8.34
C MET A 1 -59.05 11.11 8.67
N LYS A 2 -58.58 11.81 9.72
CA LYS A 2 -57.13 12.12 9.93
C LYS A 2 -56.14 10.95 9.72
N LYS A 3 -56.43 9.73 10.23
CA LYS A 3 -55.58 8.53 10.06
C LYS A 3 -55.34 8.10 8.60
N HIS A 4 -56.24 8.45 7.66
CA HIS A 4 -56.11 8.09 6.24
C HIS A 4 -55.05 8.97 5.55
N ARG A 5 -55.17 10.30 5.69
CA ARG A 5 -54.24 11.28 5.10
C ARG A 5 -52.80 11.09 5.55
N PHE A 6 -52.58 10.72 6.82
CA PHE A 6 -51.23 10.42 7.32
C PHE A 6 -50.59 9.20 6.63
N ARG A 7 -51.39 8.17 6.31
CA ARG A 7 -50.93 7.00 5.56
C ARG A 7 -50.70 7.33 4.09
N GLU A 8 -51.55 8.17 3.50
CA GLU A 8 -51.37 8.66 2.14
C GLU A 8 -50.07 9.46 2.00
N THR A 9 -49.75 10.35 2.95
CA THR A 9 -48.47 11.09 2.95
C THR A 9 -47.25 10.20 3.19
N LEU A 10 -47.33 9.22 4.11
CA LEU A 10 -46.25 8.25 4.31
C LEU A 10 -46.05 7.38 3.06
N LYS A 11 -47.14 6.94 2.43
CA LYS A 11 -47.09 6.17 1.18
C LYS A 11 -46.43 7.01 0.09
N SER A 12 -46.91 8.21 -0.20
CA SER A 12 -46.31 9.07 -1.25
C SER A 12 -44.85 9.44 -1.00
N PHE A 13 -44.40 9.48 0.26
CA PHE A 13 -43.00 9.77 0.61
C PHE A 13 -42.07 8.57 0.43
N PHE A 14 -42.50 7.36 0.83
CA PHE A 14 -41.67 6.16 0.75
C PHE A 14 -41.87 5.33 -0.53
N GLU A 15 -42.94 5.52 -1.28
CA GLU A 15 -43.22 4.81 -2.55
C GLU A 15 -42.11 5.01 -3.62
N PRO A 16 -41.48 6.19 -3.78
CA PRO A 16 -40.28 6.35 -4.63
C PRO A 16 -39.00 5.70 -4.07
N HIS A 17 -38.99 5.31 -2.79
CA HIS A 17 -37.86 4.65 -2.11
C HIS A 17 -38.01 3.13 -2.05
N PHE A 18 -39.22 2.58 -2.25
CA PHE A 18 -39.47 1.14 -2.40
C PHE A 18 -39.32 0.63 -3.84
N ASP A 19 -38.57 1.37 -4.65
CA ASP A 19 -38.35 1.12 -6.06
C ASP A 19 -37.68 -0.25 -6.29
N ASN A 20 -38.36 -1.15 -7.01
CA ASN A 20 -37.99 -2.57 -7.03
C ASN A 20 -36.62 -2.80 -7.67
N GLU A 21 -36.28 -1.99 -8.68
CA GLU A 21 -34.98 -1.98 -9.35
C GLU A 21 -33.83 -1.65 -8.38
N LYS A 22 -34.02 -0.67 -7.48
CA LYS A 22 -33.01 -0.31 -6.46
C LYS A 22 -32.83 -1.41 -5.42
N GLY A 23 -33.91 -2.10 -5.04
CA GLY A 23 -33.87 -3.27 -4.16
C GLY A 23 -33.13 -4.46 -4.79
N GLU A 24 -33.33 -4.70 -6.08
CA GLU A 24 -32.61 -5.75 -6.83
C GLU A 24 -31.13 -5.39 -7.03
N MET A 25 -30.79 -4.12 -7.31
CA MET A 25 -29.41 -3.65 -7.35
C MET A 25 -28.67 -3.86 -6.02
N LEU A 26 -29.26 -3.46 -4.88
CA LEU A 26 -28.66 -3.64 -3.55
C LEU A 26 -28.44 -5.11 -3.20
N LYS A 27 -29.37 -5.97 -3.62
CA LYS A 27 -29.26 -7.43 -3.44
C LYS A 27 -28.15 -8.02 -4.32
N GLY A 28 -27.96 -7.50 -5.54
CA GLY A 28 -26.89 -7.86 -6.45
C GLY A 28 -25.50 -7.47 -5.92
N THR A 29 -25.33 -6.23 -5.43
CA THR A 29 -24.06 -5.78 -4.84
C THR A 29 -23.73 -6.53 -3.55
N LYS A 30 -24.72 -6.95 -2.76
CA LYS A 30 -24.50 -7.88 -1.65
C LYS A 30 -23.92 -9.21 -2.13
N THR A 31 -24.53 -9.87 -3.11
CA THR A 31 -23.99 -11.15 -3.62
C THR A 31 -22.58 -11.00 -4.20
N GLU A 32 -22.27 -9.87 -4.83
CA GLU A 32 -20.92 -9.56 -5.32
C GLU A 32 -19.90 -9.37 -4.17
N ILE A 33 -20.31 -8.80 -3.04
CA ILE A 33 -19.49 -8.66 -1.83
C ILE A 33 -19.28 -10.03 -1.15
N ASP A 34 -20.34 -10.81 -0.99
CA ASP A 34 -20.30 -12.16 -0.42
C ASP A 34 -19.35 -13.07 -1.24
N GLU A 35 -19.36 -12.97 -2.58
CA GLU A 35 -18.39 -13.66 -3.46
C GLU A 35 -16.95 -13.15 -3.32
N LYS A 36 -16.74 -11.83 -3.22
CA LYS A 36 -15.40 -11.24 -3.03
C LYS A 36 -14.77 -11.66 -1.70
N VAL A 37 -15.52 -11.62 -0.61
CA VAL A 37 -15.05 -12.08 0.72
C VAL A 37 -14.68 -13.57 0.67
N LYS A 38 -15.54 -14.40 0.07
CA LYS A 38 -15.25 -15.83 -0.12
C LYS A 38 -13.99 -16.08 -0.96
N LYS A 39 -13.74 -15.26 -1.99
CA LYS A 39 -12.51 -15.33 -2.79
C LYS A 39 -11.27 -14.94 -1.99
N ILE A 40 -11.35 -13.88 -1.18
CA ILE A 40 -10.23 -13.43 -0.33
C ILE A 40 -9.88 -14.51 0.70
N LEU A 41 -10.86 -15.00 1.46
CA LEU A 41 -10.64 -16.09 2.43
C LEU A 41 -10.06 -17.33 1.75
N GLY A 42 -10.60 -17.73 0.59
CA GLY A 42 -10.06 -18.87 -0.17
C GLY A 42 -8.62 -18.69 -0.66
N MET A 43 -8.18 -17.46 -0.98
CA MET A 43 -6.79 -17.17 -1.35
C MET A 43 -5.83 -17.19 -0.15
N VAL A 44 -6.33 -16.80 1.03
CA VAL A 44 -5.58 -16.85 2.29
C VAL A 44 -5.46 -18.30 2.79
N GLU A 45 -6.55 -19.06 2.81
CA GLU A 45 -6.58 -20.47 3.23
C GLU A 45 -5.83 -21.41 2.26
N SER A 46 -5.78 -21.11 0.96
CA SER A 46 -5.05 -21.94 -0.02
C SER A 46 -3.53 -21.79 0.03
N GLY A 47 -2.99 -20.96 0.93
CA GLY A 47 -1.54 -20.78 1.12
C GLY A 47 -0.82 -20.22 -0.11
N HIS A 48 -1.54 -19.54 -1.02
CA HIS A 48 -0.99 -19.06 -2.30
C HIS A 48 -0.42 -17.63 -2.20
N ILE A 49 0.15 -17.32 -1.02
CA ILE A 49 0.69 -16.03 -0.61
C ILE A 49 1.96 -16.33 0.19
N ASP A 50 3.11 -15.76 -0.20
CA ASP A 50 4.43 -15.95 0.44
C ASP A 50 4.56 -15.20 1.78
N GLU A 51 3.55 -15.30 2.65
CA GLU A 51 3.52 -14.72 4.00
C GLU A 51 3.28 -15.78 5.09
N ASP A 52 3.78 -15.49 6.29
CA ASP A 52 3.68 -16.35 7.48
C ASP A 52 2.23 -16.74 7.82
N GLU A 53 2.04 -17.96 8.32
CA GLU A 53 0.72 -18.45 8.77
C GLU A 53 0.05 -17.51 9.77
N SER A 54 0.84 -16.92 10.69
CA SER A 54 0.33 -15.96 11.68
C SER A 54 -0.23 -14.68 11.04
N LYS A 55 0.29 -14.24 9.88
CA LYS A 55 -0.23 -13.08 9.14
C LYS A 55 -1.48 -13.47 8.36
N ARG A 56 -1.48 -14.65 7.72
CA ARG A 56 -2.66 -15.23 7.05
C ARG A 56 -3.84 -15.35 8.01
N GLN A 57 -3.60 -15.83 9.24
CA GLN A 57 -4.61 -15.92 10.28
C GLN A 57 -5.18 -14.54 10.66
N VAL A 58 -4.34 -13.53 10.91
CA VAL A 58 -4.79 -12.16 11.24
C VAL A 58 -5.61 -11.53 10.10
N VAL A 59 -5.23 -11.76 8.84
CA VAL A 59 -6.01 -11.29 7.68
C VAL A 59 -7.36 -12.02 7.59
N SER A 60 -7.40 -13.33 7.85
CA SER A 60 -8.64 -14.11 7.88
C SER A 60 -9.59 -13.65 8.99
N GLU A 61 -9.06 -13.36 10.18
CA GLU A 61 -9.82 -12.83 11.32
C GLU A 61 -10.41 -11.44 11.01
N LEU A 62 -9.59 -10.50 10.54
CA LEU A 62 -10.02 -9.15 10.18
C LEU A 62 -11.09 -9.12 9.07
N VAL A 63 -10.95 -10.01 8.06
CA VAL A 63 -11.95 -10.14 6.98
C VAL A 63 -13.26 -10.73 7.49
N ASN A 64 -13.22 -11.69 8.43
CA ASN A 64 -14.43 -12.24 9.05
C ASN A 64 -15.12 -11.24 10.00
N GLU A 65 -14.37 -10.43 10.74
CA GLU A 65 -14.91 -9.36 11.59
C GLU A 65 -15.64 -8.31 10.74
N PHE A 66 -14.97 -7.73 9.74
CA PHE A 66 -15.56 -6.77 8.81
C PHE A 66 -16.80 -7.33 8.08
N TYR A 67 -16.76 -8.60 7.64
CA TYR A 67 -17.89 -9.25 7.00
C TYR A 67 -19.07 -9.48 7.96
N SER A 68 -18.78 -9.74 9.24
CA SER A 68 -19.81 -9.87 10.29
C SER A 68 -20.51 -8.54 10.57
N GLU A 69 -19.75 -7.44 10.64
CA GLU A 69 -20.31 -6.09 10.73
C GLU A 69 -21.17 -5.74 9.51
N TYR A 70 -20.67 -6.00 8.30
CA TYR A 70 -21.40 -5.79 7.04
C TYR A 70 -22.74 -6.56 7.01
N GLN A 71 -22.72 -7.85 7.39
CA GLN A 71 -23.94 -8.66 7.46
C GLN A 71 -24.90 -8.19 8.56
N SER A 72 -24.40 -7.66 9.69
CA SER A 72 -25.21 -7.04 10.74
C SER A 72 -25.91 -5.76 10.24
N LEU A 73 -25.15 -4.86 9.60
CA LEU A 73 -25.66 -3.62 9.02
C LEU A 73 -26.72 -3.89 7.94
N TYR A 74 -26.49 -4.88 7.07
CA TYR A 74 -27.46 -5.26 6.04
C TYR A 74 -28.76 -5.79 6.64
N ARG A 75 -28.70 -6.58 7.73
CA ARG A 75 -29.90 -7.05 8.44
C ARG A 75 -30.72 -5.91 9.01
N GLN A 76 -30.06 -4.93 9.66
CA GLN A 76 -30.74 -3.74 10.19
C GLN A 76 -31.44 -2.95 9.08
N TYR A 77 -30.85 -2.87 7.88
CA TYR A 77 -31.48 -2.26 6.71
C TYR A 77 -32.71 -3.04 6.20
N ASP A 78 -32.61 -4.36 6.07
CA ASP A 78 -33.75 -5.23 5.68
C ASP A 78 -34.91 -5.13 6.69
N ASP A 79 -34.61 -5.21 7.99
CA ASP A 79 -35.61 -5.13 9.07
C ASP A 79 -36.32 -3.76 9.10
N LEU A 80 -35.56 -2.66 8.99
CA LEU A 80 -36.11 -1.30 8.91
C LEU A 80 -36.99 -1.11 7.66
N THR A 81 -36.55 -1.65 6.52
CA THR A 81 -37.31 -1.62 5.25
C THR A 81 -38.62 -2.42 5.37
N GLY A 82 -38.60 -3.55 6.08
CA GLY A 82 -39.78 -4.35 6.41
C GLY A 82 -40.75 -3.64 7.37
N GLU A 83 -40.24 -2.98 8.42
CA GLU A 83 -40.99 -2.17 9.37
C GLU A 83 -41.78 -1.04 8.69
N ILE A 84 -41.13 -0.26 7.81
CA ILE A 84 -41.77 0.84 7.09
C ILE A 84 -42.85 0.29 6.15
N ARG A 85 -42.55 -0.78 5.39
CA ARG A 85 -43.52 -1.47 4.50
C ARG A 85 -44.76 -1.96 5.27
N LYS A 86 -44.58 -2.48 6.49
CA LYS A 86 -45.66 -2.92 7.38
C LYS A 86 -46.51 -1.76 7.92
N LYS A 87 -45.88 -0.63 8.29
CA LYS A 87 -46.56 0.57 8.79
C LYS A 87 -47.40 1.28 7.70
N VAL A 88 -46.95 1.27 6.45
CA VAL A 88 -47.69 1.87 5.31
C VAL A 88 -48.97 1.07 4.98
N ASN A 89 -48.94 -0.26 5.07
CA ASN A 89 -50.02 -1.13 4.56
C ASN A 89 -51.05 -1.64 5.59
N GLY A 90 -50.87 -1.41 6.90
CA GLY A 90 -51.72 -2.03 7.94
C GLY A 90 -53.16 -1.51 8.05
N LYS A 91 -54.18 -2.37 8.00
CA LYS A 91 -55.57 -2.04 8.41
C LYS A 91 -55.67 -1.71 9.91
N GLY A 92 -56.82 -1.24 10.40
CA GLY A 92 -57.03 -0.96 11.83
C GLY A 92 -58.49 -0.70 12.19
N GLU A 93 -58.85 -0.99 13.44
CA GLU A 93 -60.22 -1.01 13.97
C GLU A 93 -60.45 0.08 15.04
N THR A 94 -61.72 0.42 15.30
CA THR A 94 -62.15 1.43 16.28
C THR A 94 -63.62 1.23 16.69
N THR A 95 -63.96 1.47 17.97
CA THR A 95 -65.34 1.57 18.50
C THR A 95 -65.51 2.82 19.39
N SER A 96 -66.74 3.16 19.80
CA SER A 96 -67.13 4.43 20.46
C SER A 96 -68.51 4.32 21.16
N SER A 97 -69.03 5.43 21.74
CA SER A 97 -70.45 5.68 22.17
C SER A 97 -70.90 5.12 23.55
N SER A 98 -71.95 5.60 24.26
CA SER A 98 -72.73 6.89 24.32
C SER A 98 -73.72 6.91 25.54
N SER A 99 -74.18 8.06 26.09
CA SER A 99 -75.52 8.75 25.98
C SER A 99 -76.65 8.45 27.01
N SER A 100 -77.63 9.39 27.11
CA SER A 100 -79.09 9.22 27.47
C SER A 100 -79.56 9.27 28.95
N ASP A 101 -80.82 9.63 29.34
CA ASP A 101 -81.96 10.46 28.77
C ASP A 101 -83.14 10.63 29.82
N SER A 102 -84.17 11.48 29.54
CA SER A 102 -85.60 11.45 30.05
C SER A 102 -85.91 11.71 31.57
N ASP A 103 -87.13 11.93 32.14
CA ASP A 103 -88.55 12.30 31.80
C ASP A 103 -89.34 12.59 33.14
N SER A 104 -90.65 12.96 33.30
CA SER A 104 -91.61 13.91 32.65
C SER A 104 -92.97 14.01 33.44
N ASP A 105 -93.84 15.01 33.17
CA ASP A 105 -95.30 15.12 33.52
C ASP A 105 -95.76 15.16 35.03
N HIS A 106 -97.03 15.39 35.49
CA HIS A 106 -98.38 15.46 34.88
C HIS A 106 -99.49 16.29 35.65
N SER A 107 -100.28 17.09 34.91
CA SER A 107 -101.76 17.38 34.93
C SER A 107 -102.74 17.25 36.16
N SER A 108 -103.49 18.36 36.42
CA SER A 108 -105.00 18.48 36.48
C SER A 108 -105.93 18.14 37.69
N LYS A 109 -106.82 19.14 37.98
CA LYS A 109 -108.31 19.10 38.25
C LYS A 109 -108.91 18.52 39.57
N ARG A 110 -109.78 19.33 40.21
CA ARG A 110 -111.17 18.91 40.59
C ARG A 110 -112.15 20.10 40.71
N LYS A 111 -113.47 19.84 40.73
CA LYS A 111 -114.59 20.81 40.83
C LYS A 111 -115.61 20.37 41.89
N THR A 112 -116.37 21.31 42.45
CA THR A 112 -117.75 21.08 42.94
C THR A 112 -118.60 22.38 42.97
N LYS A 113 -119.93 22.26 43.04
CA LYS A 113 -120.93 23.35 43.18
C LYS A 113 -122.02 22.94 44.18
N ARG A 114 -122.67 23.88 44.88
CA ARG A 114 -124.14 23.90 45.16
C ARG A 114 -124.63 25.20 45.83
N ASN A 115 -125.95 25.37 45.88
CA ASN A 115 -126.70 26.57 46.32
C ASN A 115 -126.97 26.51 47.86
N GLY A 116 -127.45 27.53 48.61
CA GLY A 116 -128.72 28.28 48.52
C GLY A 116 -129.88 27.52 49.22
N GLN A 117 -130.84 28.11 49.96
CA GLN A 117 -131.28 29.52 50.08
C GLN A 117 -132.23 29.74 51.29
N VAL A 118 -132.10 30.87 52.03
CA VAL A 118 -133.09 31.64 52.86
C VAL A 118 -133.95 30.96 53.95
N HIS A 119 -133.95 31.56 55.15
CA HIS A 119 -135.19 32.02 55.83
C HIS A 119 -134.93 33.38 56.53
N LYS A 120 -135.98 34.13 56.89
CA LYS A 120 -135.95 35.57 57.22
C LYS A 120 -136.16 35.87 58.73
N ASP A 121 -136.21 37.17 59.07
CA ASP A 121 -136.76 37.75 60.32
C ASP A 121 -135.87 37.91 61.57
N VAL A 122 -134.70 38.56 61.44
CA VAL A 122 -134.21 39.64 62.35
C VAL A 122 -133.41 40.64 61.50
N GLU A 123 -134.12 41.57 60.87
CA GLU A 123 -133.63 42.39 59.76
C GLU A 123 -133.37 43.85 60.20
N LEU A 124 -132.22 44.09 60.86
CA LEU A 124 -131.58 45.42 61.04
C LEU A 124 -130.24 45.35 61.79
N VAL A 125 -130.17 44.58 62.90
CA VAL A 125 -128.92 44.39 63.67
C VAL A 125 -127.96 43.42 62.96
N THR A 126 -128.52 42.41 62.30
CA THR A 126 -127.78 41.37 61.58
C THR A 126 -126.97 41.91 60.41
N ASP A 127 -127.46 42.93 59.69
CA ASP A 127 -126.77 43.48 58.52
C ASP A 127 -125.54 44.34 58.89
N GLY A 128 -125.56 45.04 60.03
CA GLY A 128 -124.37 45.74 60.53
C GLY A 128 -123.25 44.78 60.93
N LEU A 129 -123.59 43.70 61.64
CA LEU A 129 -122.65 42.62 61.95
C LEU A 129 -122.17 41.90 60.69
N LYS A 130 -123.07 41.66 59.72
CA LYS A 130 -122.71 41.05 58.43
C LYS A 130 -121.78 41.93 57.62
N GLN A 131 -122.00 43.25 57.54
CA GLN A 131 -121.08 44.18 56.89
C GLN A 131 -119.73 44.24 57.59
N GLN A 132 -119.67 44.20 58.94
CA GLN A 132 -118.41 44.09 59.67
C GLN A 132 -117.69 42.76 59.39
N ILE A 133 -118.42 41.64 59.35
CA ILE A 133 -117.86 40.32 59.00
C ILE A 133 -117.39 40.29 57.55
N GLU A 134 -118.11 40.91 56.62
CA GLU A 134 -117.77 40.95 55.19
C GLU A 134 -116.57 41.89 54.93
N ALA A 135 -116.49 43.03 55.62
CA ALA A 135 -115.32 43.91 55.62
C ALA A 135 -114.09 43.24 56.28
N ALA A 136 -114.26 42.59 57.43
CA ALA A 136 -113.19 41.83 58.08
C ALA A 136 -112.74 40.63 57.24
N ASN A 137 -113.64 39.96 56.52
CA ASN A 137 -113.28 38.90 55.57
C ASN A 137 -112.52 39.44 54.35
N LEU A 138 -112.83 40.65 53.87
CA LEU A 138 -112.07 41.33 52.82
C LEU A 138 -110.68 41.76 53.32
N GLU A 139 -110.57 42.26 54.55
CA GLU A 139 -109.29 42.60 55.18
C GLU A 139 -108.45 41.35 55.46
N ILE A 140 -109.05 40.28 55.99
CA ILE A 140 -108.42 38.96 56.13
C ILE A 140 -107.99 38.43 54.76
N ALA A 141 -108.79 38.58 53.71
CA ALA A 141 -108.41 38.15 52.36
C ALA A 141 -107.23 38.97 51.79
N ASP A 142 -107.18 40.29 52.02
CA ASP A 142 -106.07 41.13 51.57
C ASP A 142 -104.79 40.93 52.40
N LEU A 143 -104.91 40.73 53.72
CA LEU A 143 -103.81 40.32 54.59
C LEU A 143 -103.31 38.92 54.24
N THR A 144 -104.21 37.97 53.95
CA THR A 144 -103.85 36.63 53.45
C THR A 144 -103.09 36.77 52.13
N ARG A 145 -103.62 37.52 51.16
CA ARG A 145 -102.97 37.78 49.86
C ARG A 145 -101.59 38.40 50.02
N LYS A 146 -101.45 39.42 50.87
CA LYS A 146 -100.16 40.06 51.22
C LYS A 146 -99.19 39.05 51.81
N LEU A 147 -99.65 38.21 52.74
CA LEU A 147 -98.85 37.14 53.35
C LEU A 147 -98.40 36.12 52.30
N THR A 148 -99.30 35.67 51.41
CA THR A 148 -98.97 34.78 50.29
C THR A 148 -97.90 35.41 49.40
N THR A 149 -98.08 36.65 48.93
CA THR A 149 -97.06 37.33 48.09
C THR A 149 -95.74 37.58 48.81
N SER A 150 -95.74 37.68 50.14
CA SER A 150 -94.54 37.82 50.96
C SER A 150 -93.81 36.48 51.15
N VAL A 151 -94.57 35.37 51.27
CA VAL A 151 -94.03 34.00 51.31
C VAL A 151 -93.49 33.62 49.93
N GLU A 152 -94.24 33.81 48.85
CA GLU A 152 -93.80 33.60 47.46
C GLU A 152 -92.55 34.43 47.14
N GLY A 153 -92.53 35.71 47.56
CA GLY A 153 -91.37 36.59 47.42
C GLY A 153 -90.15 36.13 48.22
N LYS A 154 -90.35 35.57 49.42
CA LYS A 154 -89.26 34.98 50.22
C LYS A 154 -88.76 33.68 49.58
N GLU A 155 -89.65 32.79 49.15
CA GLU A 155 -89.29 31.52 48.50
C GLU A 155 -88.53 31.75 47.19
N ALA A 156 -88.86 32.81 46.45
CA ALA A 156 -88.09 33.26 45.28
C ALA A 156 -86.67 33.73 45.66
N VAL A 157 -86.53 34.53 46.72
CA VAL A 157 -85.22 35.00 47.22
C VAL A 157 -84.38 33.86 47.80
N ASP A 158 -84.98 32.94 48.56
CA ASP A 158 -84.30 31.75 49.07
C ASP A 158 -83.82 30.86 47.90
N SER A 159 -84.61 30.75 46.83
CA SER A 159 -84.23 30.03 45.60
C SER A 159 -83.09 30.73 44.83
N GLU A 160 -83.09 32.06 44.76
CA GLU A 160 -82.01 32.84 44.15
C GLU A 160 -80.71 32.74 44.98
N LEU A 161 -80.83 32.69 46.31
CA LEU A 161 -79.71 32.50 47.24
C LEU A 161 -79.06 31.13 47.06
N GLU A 162 -79.84 30.03 47.01
CA GLU A 162 -79.31 28.69 46.72
C GLU A 162 -78.67 28.62 45.32
N ALA A 163 -79.26 29.27 44.31
CA ALA A 163 -78.67 29.36 42.98
C ALA A 163 -77.36 30.16 42.96
N ALA A 164 -77.20 31.16 43.85
CA ALA A 164 -75.95 31.89 44.05
C ALA A 164 -74.89 31.04 44.79
N LEU A 165 -75.30 30.28 45.82
CA LEU A 165 -74.41 29.35 46.53
C LEU A 165 -73.91 28.21 45.63
N ALA A 166 -74.75 27.70 44.73
CA ALA A 166 -74.34 26.70 43.73
C ALA A 166 -73.27 27.24 42.79
N LYS A 167 -73.46 28.46 42.23
CA LYS A 167 -72.48 29.14 41.37
C LYS A 167 -71.20 29.50 42.12
N LEU A 168 -71.28 29.82 43.41
CA LEU A 168 -70.10 30.09 44.23
C LEU A 168 -69.24 28.83 44.35
N LYS A 169 -69.83 27.67 44.66
CA LYS A 169 -69.13 26.37 44.71
C LYS A 169 -68.51 26.01 43.35
N GLU A 170 -69.27 26.16 42.25
CA GLU A 170 -68.76 25.94 40.89
C GLU A 170 -67.54 26.84 40.60
N SER A 171 -67.57 28.11 41.01
CA SER A 171 -66.42 29.02 40.86
C SER A 171 -65.23 28.64 41.74
N GLU A 172 -65.46 28.09 42.93
CA GLU A 172 -64.43 27.61 43.85
C GLU A 172 -63.75 26.34 43.31
N ASP A 173 -64.51 25.40 42.75
CA ASP A 173 -63.99 24.24 42.03
C ASP A 173 -63.15 24.65 40.81
N ILE A 174 -63.60 25.66 40.04
CA ILE A 174 -62.81 26.22 38.92
C ILE A 174 -61.49 26.85 39.42
N ILE A 175 -61.53 27.62 40.51
CA ILE A 175 -60.32 28.22 41.11
C ILE A 175 -59.33 27.14 41.58
N ASN A 176 -59.82 26.06 42.21
CA ASN A 176 -58.98 24.94 42.65
C ASN A 176 -58.33 24.21 41.47
N ASN A 177 -59.08 23.96 40.38
CA ASN A 177 -58.53 23.36 39.16
C ASN A 177 -57.48 24.26 38.48
N LEU A 178 -57.74 25.57 38.39
CA LEU A 178 -56.77 26.54 37.85
C LEU A 178 -55.49 26.63 38.70
N LYS A 179 -55.61 26.52 40.02
CA LYS A 179 -54.47 26.48 40.94
C LYS A 179 -53.60 25.23 40.72
N LEU A 180 -54.23 24.05 40.60
CA LEU A 180 -53.51 22.80 40.33
C LEU A 180 -52.79 22.82 38.99
N GLU A 181 -53.42 23.33 37.92
CA GLU A 181 -52.76 23.46 36.62
C GLU A 181 -51.63 24.51 36.66
N THR A 182 -51.76 25.57 37.47
CA THR A 182 -50.69 26.55 37.68
C THR A 182 -49.48 25.95 38.42
N GLU A 183 -49.71 25.15 39.46
CA GLU A 183 -48.67 24.43 40.19
C GLU A 183 -47.95 23.39 39.29
N LYS A 184 -48.71 22.68 38.45
CA LYS A 184 -48.20 21.77 37.42
C LYS A 184 -47.35 22.50 36.36
N LEU A 185 -47.83 23.62 35.83
CA LEU A 185 -47.10 24.42 34.83
C LEU A 185 -45.81 25.03 35.39
N GLU A 186 -45.77 25.41 36.67
CA GLU A 186 -44.54 25.86 37.31
C GLU A 186 -43.55 24.69 37.54
N GLY A 187 -44.06 23.48 37.79
CA GLY A 187 -43.28 22.24 37.75
C GLY A 187 -42.66 21.98 36.36
N GLU A 188 -43.47 21.98 35.30
CA GLU A 188 -43.02 21.79 33.92
C GLU A 188 -41.99 22.87 33.50
N LYS A 189 -42.21 24.12 33.91
CA LYS A 189 -41.30 25.26 33.71
C LYS A 189 -39.97 25.10 34.44
N THR A 190 -39.97 24.63 35.69
CA THR A 190 -38.73 24.41 36.46
C THR A 190 -37.93 23.23 35.91
N THR A 191 -38.58 22.15 35.46
CA THR A 191 -37.88 21.06 34.75
C THR A 191 -37.30 21.54 33.42
N ALA A 192 -38.06 22.27 32.59
CA ALA A 192 -37.57 22.78 31.30
C ALA A 192 -36.38 23.75 31.44
N LEU A 193 -36.32 24.53 32.52
CA LEU A 193 -35.16 25.38 32.83
C LEU A 193 -33.93 24.56 33.24
N SER A 194 -34.11 23.42 33.92
CA SER A 194 -33.01 22.49 34.23
C SER A 194 -32.49 21.82 32.95
N ASP A 195 -33.38 21.29 32.12
CA ASP A 195 -33.01 20.65 30.84
C ASP A 195 -32.30 21.63 29.91
N SER A 196 -32.79 22.87 29.81
CA SER A 196 -32.16 23.93 29.02
C SER A 196 -30.74 24.26 29.52
N ARG A 197 -30.51 24.21 30.84
CA ARG A 197 -29.18 24.42 31.44
C ARG A 197 -28.25 23.26 31.13
N GLU A 198 -28.73 22.01 31.25
CA GLU A 198 -27.94 20.83 30.90
C GLU A 198 -27.58 20.81 29.42
N LEU A 199 -28.51 21.13 28.52
CA LEU A 199 -28.26 21.20 27.08
C LEU A 199 -27.22 22.28 26.75
N HIS A 200 -27.25 23.43 27.42
CA HIS A 200 -26.24 24.48 27.25
C HIS A 200 -24.85 24.02 27.71
N GLN A 201 -24.76 23.33 28.86
CA GLN A 201 -23.48 22.75 29.33
C GLN A 201 -22.96 21.65 28.38
N LYS A 202 -23.85 20.78 27.87
CA LYS A 202 -23.51 19.74 26.89
C LYS A 202 -23.01 20.36 25.58
N LEU A 203 -23.62 21.46 25.13
CA LEU A 203 -23.18 22.22 23.96
C LEU A 203 -21.81 22.89 24.15
N GLU A 204 -21.55 23.48 25.33
CA GLU A 204 -20.26 24.09 25.65
C GLU A 204 -19.12 23.05 25.69
N VAL A 205 -19.39 21.86 26.24
CA VAL A 205 -18.43 20.74 26.22
C VAL A 205 -18.23 20.22 24.80
N ALA A 206 -19.31 20.06 24.01
CA ALA A 206 -19.21 19.62 22.62
C ALA A 206 -18.34 20.56 21.78
N GLY A 207 -18.56 21.88 21.87
CA GLY A 207 -17.76 22.88 21.15
C GLY A 207 -16.27 22.87 21.53
N LYS A 208 -15.95 22.61 22.81
CA LYS A 208 -14.54 22.41 23.24
C LYS A 208 -13.93 21.16 22.63
N THR A 209 -14.65 20.02 22.66
CA THR A 209 -14.17 18.79 22.02
C THR A 209 -14.05 18.92 20.50
N GLU A 210 -14.90 19.71 19.85
CA GLU A 210 -14.80 20.03 18.43
C GLU A 210 -13.52 20.82 18.12
N THR A 211 -13.19 21.87 18.91
CA THR A 211 -11.93 22.59 18.74
C THR A 211 -10.70 21.73 19.00
N ASP A 212 -10.73 20.84 20.00
CA ASP A 212 -9.64 19.91 20.30
C ASP A 212 -9.42 18.89 19.16
N LEU A 213 -10.50 18.45 18.50
CA LEU A 213 -10.44 17.54 17.35
C LEU A 213 -9.91 18.24 16.09
N TYR A 214 -10.33 19.48 15.82
CA TYR A 214 -9.77 20.27 14.71
C TYR A 214 -8.27 20.54 14.89
N GLN A 215 -7.83 20.86 16.12
CA GLN A 215 -6.41 21.06 16.41
C GLN A 215 -5.59 19.78 16.16
N LYS A 216 -6.04 18.64 16.69
CA LYS A 216 -5.40 17.33 16.44
C LYS A 216 -5.35 16.96 14.97
N LEU A 217 -6.42 17.24 14.21
CA LEU A 217 -6.47 16.96 12.78
C LEU A 217 -5.46 17.81 12.00
N GLU A 218 -5.30 19.09 12.34
CA GLU A 218 -4.31 19.97 11.70
C GLU A 218 -2.86 19.63 12.12
N ASP A 219 -2.64 19.09 13.33
CA ASP A 219 -1.33 18.61 13.76
C ASP A 219 -0.94 17.27 13.12
N MET A 220 -1.84 16.27 13.09
CA MET A 220 -1.64 15.01 12.33
C MET A 220 -1.38 15.27 10.84
N LYS A 221 -1.99 16.31 10.28
CA LYS A 221 -1.80 16.73 8.88
C LYS A 221 -0.38 17.29 8.64
N LYS A 222 0.19 18.02 9.59
CA LYS A 222 1.61 18.45 9.53
C LYS A 222 2.55 17.27 9.64
N GLU A 223 2.34 16.39 10.63
CA GLU A 223 3.13 15.16 10.82
C GLU A 223 3.14 14.30 9.54
N ARG A 224 1.98 14.11 8.91
CA ARG A 224 1.87 13.45 7.59
C ARG A 224 2.70 14.15 6.53
N ASP A 225 2.64 15.48 6.43
CA ASP A 225 3.34 16.24 5.40
C ASP A 225 4.86 16.27 5.64
N GLU A 226 5.31 16.26 6.89
CA GLU A 226 6.71 16.07 7.29
C GLU A 226 7.21 14.67 6.90
N LEU A 227 6.50 13.61 7.32
CA LEU A 227 6.79 12.22 6.94
C LEU A 227 6.77 12.00 5.42
N GLN A 228 5.89 12.70 4.70
CA GLN A 228 5.83 12.69 3.24
C GLN A 228 7.11 13.25 2.62
N THR A 229 7.63 14.37 3.14
CA THR A 229 8.91 14.94 2.67
C THR A 229 10.10 14.04 2.99
N GLU A 230 10.15 13.46 4.19
CA GLU A 230 11.18 12.49 4.57
C GLU A 230 11.17 11.27 3.64
N ARG A 231 9.97 10.72 3.35
CA ARG A 231 9.77 9.59 2.43
C ARG A 231 10.22 9.91 1.00
N ASP A 232 9.94 11.11 0.49
CA ASP A 232 10.45 11.56 -0.81
C ASP A 232 11.99 11.73 -0.81
N ASP A 233 12.60 12.17 0.30
CA ASP A 233 14.06 12.25 0.44
C ASP A 233 14.74 10.90 0.64
N TYR A 234 14.06 9.90 1.19
CA TYR A 234 14.52 8.49 1.16
C TYR A 234 14.53 7.95 -0.27
N ILE A 235 13.48 8.20 -1.05
CA ILE A 235 13.39 7.74 -2.45
C ILE A 235 14.51 8.32 -3.31
N LYS A 236 14.85 9.61 -3.17
CA LYS A 236 15.98 10.23 -3.87
C LYS A 236 17.29 9.51 -3.57
N ARG A 237 17.57 9.25 -2.28
CA ARG A 237 18.77 8.52 -1.84
C ARG A 237 18.81 7.07 -2.33
N CYS A 238 17.66 6.39 -2.43
CA CYS A 238 17.58 5.07 -3.07
C CYS A 238 17.94 5.14 -4.57
N GLN A 239 17.37 6.09 -5.32
CA GLN A 239 17.67 6.29 -6.75
C GLN A 239 19.12 6.70 -7.02
N GLU A 240 19.76 7.40 -6.08
CA GLU A 240 21.19 7.71 -6.12
C GLU A 240 22.04 6.45 -5.85
N ALA A 241 21.67 5.65 -4.85
CA ALA A 241 22.33 4.38 -4.56
C ALA A 241 22.19 3.35 -5.70
N GLU A 242 21.05 3.29 -6.38
CA GLU A 242 20.81 2.45 -7.56
C GLU A 242 21.76 2.84 -8.72
N LYS A 243 21.86 4.13 -9.06
CA LYS A 243 22.81 4.61 -10.08
C LYS A 243 24.25 4.26 -9.75
N VAL A 244 24.65 4.49 -8.49
CA VAL A 244 26.00 4.12 -8.01
C VAL A 244 26.21 2.60 -8.11
N ALA A 245 25.21 1.76 -7.82
CA ALA A 245 25.32 0.31 -7.99
C ALA A 245 25.51 -0.10 -9.46
N ASP A 246 24.84 0.55 -10.41
CA ASP A 246 25.04 0.32 -11.85
C ASP A 246 26.41 0.83 -12.35
N ASP A 247 26.89 1.98 -11.86
CA ASP A 247 28.25 2.48 -12.14
C ASP A 247 29.34 1.53 -11.60
N TRP A 248 29.17 1.01 -10.38
CA TRP A 248 30.06 -0.01 -9.80
C TRP A 248 29.99 -1.35 -10.55
N LYS A 249 28.83 -1.71 -11.10
CA LYS A 249 28.66 -2.91 -11.91
C LYS A 249 29.37 -2.79 -13.26
N THR A 250 29.17 -1.69 -13.99
CA THR A 250 29.81 -1.46 -15.29
C THR A 250 31.34 -1.39 -15.18
N THR A 251 31.87 -0.74 -14.13
CA THR A 251 33.31 -0.72 -13.86
C THR A 251 33.86 -2.08 -13.40
N SER A 252 33.09 -2.89 -12.66
CA SER A 252 33.44 -4.28 -12.32
C SER A 252 33.52 -5.18 -13.56
N ASP A 253 32.55 -5.09 -14.48
CA ASP A 253 32.58 -5.83 -15.75
C ASP A 253 33.75 -5.38 -16.64
N GLN A 254 34.07 -4.08 -16.72
CA GLN A 254 35.25 -3.57 -17.42
C GLN A 254 36.57 -4.13 -16.85
N LEU A 255 36.76 -4.08 -15.53
CA LEU A 255 37.97 -4.61 -14.87
C LEU A 255 38.13 -6.13 -15.07
N LYS A 256 37.02 -6.86 -15.20
CA LYS A 256 37.01 -8.30 -15.48
C LYS A 256 37.41 -8.62 -16.93
N ASP A 257 36.99 -7.81 -17.88
CA ASP A 257 37.42 -7.92 -19.28
C ASP A 257 38.90 -7.51 -19.44
N GLU A 258 39.35 -6.45 -18.76
CA GLU A 258 40.76 -6.07 -18.70
C GLU A 258 41.64 -7.18 -18.07
N ALA A 259 41.22 -7.76 -16.95
CA ALA A 259 41.93 -8.89 -16.33
C ALA A 259 41.99 -10.12 -17.24
N SER A 260 40.94 -10.37 -18.03
CA SER A 260 40.90 -11.46 -19.01
C SER A 260 41.86 -11.22 -20.18
N ASN A 261 41.94 -9.98 -20.67
CA ASN A 261 42.88 -9.55 -21.71
C ASN A 261 44.35 -9.62 -21.22
N LEU A 262 44.64 -9.07 -20.03
CA LEU A 262 45.97 -9.12 -19.42
C LEU A 262 46.43 -10.56 -19.17
N LYS A 263 45.52 -11.47 -18.79
CA LYS A 263 45.82 -12.89 -18.67
C LYS A 263 46.22 -13.52 -20.01
N GLN A 264 45.50 -13.25 -21.09
CA GLN A 264 45.86 -13.75 -22.42
C GLN A 264 47.21 -13.20 -22.91
N GLN A 265 47.52 -11.94 -22.60
CA GLN A 265 48.82 -11.35 -22.92
C GLN A 265 49.97 -11.98 -22.10
N LEU A 266 49.72 -12.33 -20.84
CA LEU A 266 50.68 -13.07 -20.01
C LEU A 266 50.94 -14.47 -20.57
N GLU A 267 49.90 -15.25 -20.84
CA GLU A 267 50.02 -16.61 -21.42
C GLU A 267 50.76 -16.59 -22.77
N ALA A 268 50.50 -15.59 -23.62
CA ALA A 268 51.22 -15.40 -24.88
C ALA A 268 52.70 -15.02 -24.68
N SER A 269 53.01 -14.20 -23.66
CA SER A 269 54.39 -13.81 -23.31
C SER A 269 55.18 -14.98 -22.74
N GLU A 270 54.58 -15.78 -21.85
CA GLU A 270 55.17 -17.01 -21.30
C GLU A 270 55.48 -18.04 -22.39
N GLN A 271 54.61 -18.19 -23.39
CA GLN A 271 54.86 -19.01 -24.56
C GLN A 271 56.02 -18.45 -25.41
N GLN A 272 56.08 -17.15 -25.67
CA GLN A 272 57.20 -16.52 -26.40
C GLN A 272 58.53 -16.69 -25.68
N VAL A 273 58.58 -16.51 -24.35
CA VAL A 273 59.78 -16.76 -23.54
C VAL A 273 60.21 -18.23 -23.59
N SER A 274 59.25 -19.16 -23.57
CA SER A 274 59.51 -20.61 -23.69
C SER A 274 60.11 -20.96 -25.06
N ASP A 275 59.59 -20.37 -26.14
CA ASP A 275 60.10 -20.57 -27.50
C ASP A 275 61.47 -19.94 -27.72
N LEU A 276 61.71 -18.74 -27.20
CA LEU A 276 63.03 -18.09 -27.22
C LEU A 276 64.07 -18.89 -26.42
N THR A 277 63.71 -19.40 -25.24
CA THR A 277 64.59 -20.26 -24.42
C THR A 277 64.95 -21.55 -25.17
N ARG A 278 63.98 -22.19 -25.83
CA ARG A 278 64.21 -23.37 -26.68
C ARG A 278 65.15 -23.07 -27.85
N GLY A 279 64.94 -21.92 -28.53
CA GLY A 279 65.83 -21.47 -29.61
C GLY A 279 67.26 -21.18 -29.14
N MET A 280 67.40 -20.52 -27.99
CA MET A 280 68.70 -20.21 -27.38
C MET A 280 69.49 -21.49 -27.05
N ASN A 281 68.86 -22.49 -26.43
CA ASN A 281 69.51 -23.76 -26.11
C ASN A 281 70.00 -24.48 -27.37
N SER A 282 69.17 -24.52 -28.43
CA SER A 282 69.56 -25.12 -29.72
C SER A 282 70.75 -24.41 -30.36
N ALA A 283 70.79 -23.08 -30.30
CA ALA A 283 71.90 -22.28 -30.80
C ALA A 283 73.17 -22.44 -29.94
N GLU A 284 73.04 -22.68 -28.63
CA GLU A 284 74.18 -22.97 -27.75
C GLU A 284 74.78 -24.35 -28.05
N GLU A 285 73.95 -25.36 -28.32
CA GLU A 285 74.38 -26.70 -28.75
C GLU A 285 75.08 -26.67 -30.12
N GLU A 286 74.53 -25.91 -31.08
CA GLU A 286 75.18 -25.70 -32.39
C GLU A 286 76.54 -25.00 -32.24
N ASN A 287 76.63 -23.93 -31.43
CA ASN A 287 77.91 -23.26 -31.16
C ASN A 287 78.95 -24.19 -30.48
N LYS A 288 78.53 -25.05 -29.55
CA LYS A 288 79.41 -26.08 -28.95
C LYS A 288 79.93 -27.05 -30.01
N SER A 289 79.07 -27.51 -30.91
CA SER A 289 79.42 -28.40 -32.03
C SER A 289 80.41 -27.74 -33.00
N LEU A 290 80.13 -26.50 -33.42
CA LEU A 290 81.01 -25.73 -34.31
C LEU A 290 82.37 -25.44 -33.66
N SER A 291 82.41 -25.11 -32.37
CA SER A 291 83.65 -24.89 -31.61
C SER A 291 84.54 -26.15 -31.54
N LEU A 292 83.93 -27.34 -31.40
CA LEU A 292 84.62 -28.62 -31.48
C LEU A 292 85.18 -28.88 -32.89
N GLN A 293 84.41 -28.61 -33.95
CA GLN A 293 84.87 -28.75 -35.34
C GLN A 293 86.03 -27.79 -35.66
N VAL A 294 85.95 -26.52 -35.25
CA VAL A 294 87.05 -25.54 -35.39
C VAL A 294 88.30 -26.01 -34.65
N SER A 295 88.14 -26.57 -33.45
CA SER A 295 89.25 -27.12 -32.67
C SER A 295 89.92 -28.33 -33.36
N GLN A 296 89.12 -29.23 -33.95
CA GLN A 296 89.63 -30.36 -34.74
C GLN A 296 90.38 -29.88 -35.99
N ILE A 297 89.78 -28.99 -36.78
CA ILE A 297 90.36 -28.46 -38.03
C ILE A 297 91.66 -27.70 -37.72
N SER A 298 91.71 -26.94 -36.62
CA SER A 298 92.95 -26.29 -36.15
C SER A 298 94.07 -27.31 -35.87
N GLY A 299 93.74 -28.44 -35.20
CA GLY A 299 94.68 -29.53 -34.97
C GLY A 299 95.08 -30.31 -36.24
N GLU A 300 94.24 -30.34 -37.27
CA GLU A 300 94.57 -30.88 -38.60
C GLU A 300 95.51 -29.94 -39.37
N ILE A 301 95.23 -28.63 -39.36
CA ILE A 301 96.09 -27.60 -39.95
C ILE A 301 97.48 -27.60 -39.30
N GLN A 302 97.57 -27.68 -37.97
CA GLN A 302 98.86 -27.71 -37.27
C GLN A 302 99.69 -28.95 -37.65
N ARG A 303 99.05 -30.13 -37.79
CA ARG A 303 99.73 -31.33 -38.29
C ARG A 303 100.22 -31.16 -39.73
N ALA A 304 99.39 -30.61 -40.61
CA ALA A 304 99.79 -30.35 -41.99
C ALA A 304 100.94 -29.33 -42.09
N GLN A 305 100.95 -28.29 -41.25
CA GLN A 305 102.05 -27.33 -41.16
C GLN A 305 103.36 -27.98 -40.71
N ASN A 306 103.31 -28.84 -39.68
CA ASN A 306 104.49 -29.57 -39.22
C ASN A 306 105.07 -30.46 -40.35
N THR A 307 104.22 -31.22 -41.05
CA THR A 307 104.67 -32.07 -42.17
C THR A 307 105.17 -31.26 -43.37
N ILE A 308 104.63 -30.07 -43.64
CA ILE A 308 105.19 -29.15 -44.64
C ILE A 308 106.59 -28.67 -44.21
N GLN A 309 106.81 -28.38 -42.92
CA GLN A 309 108.12 -27.97 -42.40
C GLN A 309 109.14 -29.13 -42.44
N GLU A 310 108.72 -30.35 -42.12
CA GLU A 310 109.52 -31.58 -42.27
C GLU A 310 109.95 -31.78 -43.73
N LEU A 311 109.00 -31.84 -44.66
CA LEU A 311 109.26 -32.02 -46.10
C LEU A 311 110.09 -30.86 -46.69
N THR A 312 109.93 -29.63 -46.21
CA THR A 312 110.75 -28.49 -46.65
C THR A 312 112.21 -28.64 -46.18
N SER A 313 112.43 -29.25 -45.00
CA SER A 313 113.75 -29.52 -44.46
C SER A 313 114.43 -30.67 -45.22
N GLU A 314 113.70 -31.77 -45.48
CA GLU A 314 114.16 -32.88 -46.32
C GLU A 314 114.53 -32.44 -47.74
N LEU A 315 113.69 -31.58 -48.36
CA LEU A 315 113.95 -30.99 -49.68
C LEU A 315 115.21 -30.11 -49.65
N GLY A 316 115.46 -29.40 -48.55
CA GLY A 316 116.70 -28.66 -48.30
C GLY A 316 117.92 -29.58 -48.28
N GLU A 317 117.91 -30.64 -47.47
CA GLU A 317 119.00 -31.61 -47.44
C GLU A 317 119.26 -32.28 -48.80
N MET A 318 118.20 -32.71 -49.49
CA MET A 318 118.32 -33.35 -50.80
C MET A 318 118.86 -32.38 -51.85
N LYS A 319 118.57 -31.08 -51.74
CA LYS A 319 119.12 -30.05 -52.62
C LYS A 319 120.63 -29.84 -52.39
N GLU A 320 121.10 -29.87 -51.15
CA GLU A 320 122.55 -29.78 -50.88
C GLU A 320 123.29 -31.07 -51.32
N LYS A 321 122.72 -32.26 -51.05
CA LYS A 321 123.22 -33.55 -51.59
C LYS A 321 123.26 -33.56 -53.13
N TYR A 322 122.29 -32.93 -53.79
CA TYR A 322 122.30 -32.77 -55.25
C TYR A 322 123.46 -31.87 -55.72
N LYS A 323 123.69 -30.70 -55.10
CA LYS A 323 124.84 -29.83 -55.42
C LYS A 323 126.18 -30.53 -55.21
N GLU A 324 126.28 -31.33 -54.14
CA GLU A 324 127.48 -32.13 -53.87
C GLU A 324 127.75 -33.08 -55.04
N LYS A 325 126.73 -33.83 -55.50
CA LYS A 325 126.86 -34.71 -56.68
C LYS A 325 127.06 -33.97 -58.01
N GLU A 326 126.51 -32.77 -58.16
CA GLU A 326 126.74 -31.91 -59.32
C GLU A 326 128.19 -31.40 -59.36
N SER A 327 128.80 -31.12 -58.20
CA SER A 327 130.21 -30.72 -58.10
C SER A 327 131.18 -31.91 -58.22
N GLU A 328 130.85 -33.08 -57.68
CA GLU A 328 131.56 -34.34 -57.96
C GLU A 328 131.54 -34.65 -59.46
N HIS A 329 130.37 -34.62 -60.10
CA HIS A 329 130.21 -34.89 -61.52
C HIS A 329 131.00 -33.89 -62.37
N SER A 330 130.96 -32.60 -62.05
CA SER A 330 131.76 -31.58 -62.74
C SER A 330 133.27 -31.84 -62.62
N SER A 331 133.73 -32.26 -61.44
CA SER A 331 135.13 -32.63 -61.19
C SER A 331 135.54 -33.90 -61.96
N LEU A 332 134.62 -34.87 -62.07
CA LEU A 332 134.83 -36.13 -62.77
C LEU A 332 134.84 -35.95 -64.30
N VAL A 333 133.96 -35.07 -64.82
CA VAL A 333 134.00 -34.61 -66.22
C VAL A 333 135.33 -33.92 -66.52
N GLN A 334 135.79 -33.00 -65.66
CA GLN A 334 137.08 -32.34 -65.83
C GLN A 334 138.25 -33.36 -65.84
N LEU A 335 138.25 -34.33 -64.93
CA LEU A 335 139.27 -35.39 -64.88
C LEU A 335 139.22 -36.32 -66.10
N HIS A 336 138.03 -36.59 -66.63
CA HIS A 336 137.88 -37.36 -67.87
C HIS A 336 138.38 -36.57 -69.08
N GLU A 337 138.10 -35.26 -69.15
CA GLU A 337 138.60 -34.38 -70.21
C GLU A 337 140.12 -34.26 -70.17
N THR A 338 140.75 -34.09 -68.98
CA THR A 338 142.21 -34.14 -68.87
C THR A 338 142.74 -35.49 -69.31
N HIS A 339 142.21 -36.61 -68.83
CA HIS A 339 142.65 -37.95 -69.25
C HIS A 339 142.48 -38.18 -70.76
N VAL A 340 141.43 -37.67 -71.40
CA VAL A 340 141.24 -37.75 -72.86
C VAL A 340 142.27 -36.89 -73.59
N THR A 341 142.59 -35.68 -73.10
CA THR A 341 143.66 -34.87 -73.70
C THR A 341 145.05 -35.49 -73.51
N GLU A 342 145.37 -35.99 -72.31
CA GLU A 342 146.61 -36.70 -71.97
C GLU A 342 146.77 -37.96 -72.82
N SER A 343 145.73 -38.80 -72.89
CA SER A 343 145.71 -39.99 -73.74
C SER A 343 145.85 -39.62 -75.22
N SER A 344 145.21 -38.54 -75.69
CA SER A 344 145.39 -38.05 -77.07
C SER A 344 146.82 -37.54 -77.33
N THR A 345 147.46 -36.88 -76.37
CA THR A 345 148.88 -36.50 -76.51
C THR A 345 149.79 -37.71 -76.50
N HIS A 346 149.54 -38.70 -75.64
CA HIS A 346 150.36 -39.90 -75.55
C HIS A 346 150.20 -40.82 -76.77
N VAL A 347 148.99 -40.87 -77.36
CA VAL A 347 148.75 -41.49 -78.67
C VAL A 347 149.54 -40.76 -79.76
N LYS A 348 149.55 -39.41 -79.80
CA LYS A 348 150.35 -38.64 -80.77
C LYS A 348 151.86 -38.81 -80.58
N GLU A 349 152.33 -38.94 -79.34
CA GLU A 349 153.73 -39.26 -79.05
C GLU A 349 154.09 -40.66 -79.56
N LEU A 350 153.21 -41.65 -79.35
CA LEU A 350 153.38 -43.01 -79.88
C LEU A 350 153.28 -43.06 -81.41
N GLU A 351 152.35 -42.33 -82.02
CA GLU A 351 152.23 -42.18 -83.48
C GLU A 351 153.52 -41.58 -84.07
N ALA A 352 154.07 -40.53 -83.46
CA ALA A 352 155.35 -39.95 -83.88
C ALA A 352 156.54 -40.90 -83.66
N LEU A 353 156.50 -41.77 -82.64
CA LEU A 353 157.54 -42.77 -82.37
C LEU A 353 157.42 -43.98 -83.31
N VAL A 354 156.21 -44.35 -83.74
CA VAL A 354 155.94 -45.28 -84.84
C VAL A 354 156.42 -44.67 -86.17
N GLU A 355 156.04 -43.45 -86.52
CA GLU A 355 156.48 -42.81 -87.77
C GLU A 355 158.02 -42.61 -87.82
N SER A 356 158.66 -42.41 -86.65
CA SER A 356 160.11 -42.39 -86.50
C SER A 356 160.76 -43.77 -86.71
N SER A 357 160.10 -44.86 -86.28
CA SER A 357 160.60 -46.22 -86.46
C SER A 357 160.27 -46.82 -87.83
N GLU A 358 159.16 -46.43 -88.47
CA GLU A 358 158.88 -46.73 -89.88
C GLU A 358 159.89 -46.06 -90.81
N LYS A 359 160.30 -44.81 -90.54
CA LYS A 359 161.40 -44.14 -91.25
C LYS A 359 162.76 -44.80 -91.04
N LEU A 360 162.94 -45.56 -89.96
CA LEU A 360 164.15 -46.36 -89.68
C LEU A 360 164.11 -47.78 -90.27
N VAL A 361 163.06 -48.12 -91.03
CA VAL A 361 162.93 -49.38 -91.80
C VAL A 361 162.92 -49.10 -93.32
N ALA A 362 163.07 -47.83 -93.72
CA ALA A 362 162.97 -47.35 -95.11
C ALA A 362 164.31 -47.00 -95.79
N ASP A 363 165.41 -46.93 -95.03
CA ASP A 363 166.81 -46.72 -95.46
C ASP A 363 167.75 -47.71 -94.70
#